data_AF-A0A942ZF02-F1
#
_entry.id   AF-A0A942ZF02-F1
#
_cell.length_a   1.000
_cell.length_b   1.000
_cell.length_c   1.000
_cell.angle_alpha   90.00
_cell.angle_beta   90.00
_cell.angle_gamma   90.00
#
_symmetry.space_group_name_H-M   'P 1'
#
loop_
_entity.id
_entity.type
_entity.pdbx_description
1 polymer ?
#
loop_
_entity_poly.entity_id
_entity_poly.type
_entity_poly.pdbx_seq_one_letter_code
_entity_poly.pdbx_strand_id
1 'polypeptide(L)' 'MTTINFEDIKLNDEERQPCEVWTRVMGYYRPVSEFNVGKKSEFYSRVCFAESKAVCGCGCDAYEIAAE' A
#
# COMPACT_ATOMS: atom_id res chain seq x y z
N MET A 1 -33.54 -3.32 -5.73
CA MET A 1 -32.23 -2.72 -5.41
C MET A 1 -31.20 -3.67 -6.00
N THR A 2 -30.55 -3.31 -7.10
CA THR A 2 -29.60 -4.20 -7.76
C THR A 2 -28.26 -4.13 -7.03
N THR A 3 -27.78 -5.25 -6.51
CA THR A 3 -26.45 -5.37 -5.93
C THR A 3 -25.42 -5.40 -7.06
N ILE A 4 -24.57 -4.38 -7.12
CA ILE A 4 -23.45 -4.32 -8.06
C ILE A 4 -22.24 -4.95 -7.35
N ASN A 5 -21.66 -6.00 -7.93
CA ASN A 5 -20.38 -6.53 -7.47
C ASN A 5 -19.25 -5.71 -8.10
N PHE A 6 -18.32 -5.21 -7.29
CA PHE A 6 -17.21 -4.36 -7.77
C PHE A 6 -16.20 -5.13 -8.65
N GLU A 7 -16.13 -6.46 -8.49
CA GLU A 7 -15.22 -7.36 -9.23
C GLU A 7 -15.56 -7.45 -10.73
N ASP A 8 -16.82 -7.19 -11.09
CA ASP A 8 -17.30 -7.22 -12.48
C ASP A 8 -16.95 -5.94 -13.25
N ILE A 9 -16.51 -4.88 -12.56
CA ILE A 9 -16.14 -3.59 -13.16
C ILE A 9 -14.65 -3.63 -13.53
N LYS A 10 -14.35 -4.17 -14.73
CA LYS A 10 -13.00 -4.19 -15.29
C LYS A 10 -12.83 -3.08 -16.33
N LEU A 11 -11.89 -2.17 -16.07
CA LEU A 11 -11.46 -1.14 -17.03
C LEU A 11 -10.24 -1.61 -17.81
N ASN A 12 -10.24 -1.38 -19.12
CA ASN A 12 -9.04 -1.52 -19.94
C ASN A 12 -8.04 -0.41 -19.58
N ASP A 13 -6.75 -0.64 -19.87
CA ASP A 13 -5.70 0.34 -19.52
C ASP A 13 -5.87 1.69 -20.21
N GLU A 14 -6.45 1.70 -21.42
CA GLU A 14 -6.76 2.92 -22.19
C GLU A 14 -7.84 3.78 -21.53
N GLU A 15 -8.73 3.17 -20.75
CA GLU A 15 -9.82 3.84 -20.04
C GLU A 15 -9.37 4.42 -18.70
N ARG A 16 -8.17 4.04 -18.23
CA ARG A 16 -7.60 4.49 -16.95
C ARG A 16 -6.94 5.86 -17.10
N GLN A 17 -7.00 6.64 -16.02
CA GLN A 17 -6.27 7.90 -15.91
C GLN A 17 -5.05 7.70 -15.01
N PRO A 18 -3.83 8.10 -15.45
CA PRO A 18 -2.65 8.01 -14.61
C PRO A 18 -2.81 8.94 -13.41
N CYS A 19 -2.63 8.40 -12.21
CA CYS A 19 -2.63 9.18 -10.97
C CYS A 19 -1.21 9.34 -10.45
N GLU A 20 -0.87 10.55 -10.03
CA GLU A 20 0.39 10.77 -9.34
C GLU A 20 0.22 10.48 -7.85
N VAL A 21 1.08 9.59 -7.33
CA VAL A 21 1.09 9.23 -5.92
C VAL A 21 2.04 10.16 -5.17
N TRP A 22 1.56 10.78 -4.10
CA TRP A 22 2.31 11.69 -3.26
C TRP A 22 2.55 11.08 -1.89
N THR A 23 3.74 11.28 -1.33
CA THR A 23 4.09 10.77 0.00
C THR A 23 4.90 11.78 0.79
N ARG A 24 4.81 11.69 2.13
CA ARG A 24 5.52 12.60 3.02
C ARG A 24 6.96 12.13 3.23
N VAL A 25 7.92 12.90 2.71
CA VAL A 25 9.35 12.66 2.88
C VAL A 25 9.93 13.76 3.77
N MET A 26 10.58 13.40 4.87
CA MET A 26 11.32 14.33 5.76
C MET A 26 10.56 15.61 6.17
N GLY A 27 9.22 15.57 6.21
CA GLY A 27 8.37 16.68 6.68
C GLY A 27 7.46 17.32 5.64
N TYR A 28 7.71 17.16 4.33
CA TYR A 28 6.90 17.74 3.23
C TYR A 28 6.40 16.67 2.26
N TYR A 29 5.39 17.00 1.46
CA TYR A 29 4.87 16.11 0.42
C TYR A 29 5.72 16.20 -0.85
N ARG A 30 6.09 15.04 -1.38
CA ARG A 30 6.83 14.90 -2.63
C ARG A 30 6.20 13.80 -3.47
N PRO A 31 6.07 13.98 -4.80
CA PRO A 31 5.56 12.92 -5.65
C PRO A 31 6.57 11.76 -5.70
N VAL A 32 6.04 10.54 -5.79
CA VAL A 32 6.85 9.31 -5.87
C VAL A 32 7.64 9.24 -7.18
N SER A 33 7.12 9.87 -8.24
CA SER A 33 7.77 10.01 -9.55
C SER A 33 9.16 10.66 -9.46
N GLU A 34 9.36 11.56 -8.50
CA GLU A 34 10.62 12.28 -8.27
C GLU A 34 11.66 11.53 -7.41
N PHE A 35 11.40 10.29 -7.02
CA PHE A 35 12.32 9.57 -6.14
C PHE A 35 13.63 9.26 -6.86
N ASN A 36 14.75 9.70 -6.26
CA ASN A 36 16.07 9.24 -6.67
C ASN A 36 16.32 7.78 -6.21
N VAL A 37 17.39 7.16 -6.74
CA VAL A 37 17.71 5.74 -6.45
C VAL A 37 17.91 5.48 -4.96
N GLY A 38 18.58 6.38 -4.25
CA GLY A 38 18.79 6.25 -2.79
C GLY A 38 17.48 6.27 -2.00
N LYS A 39 16.56 7.17 -2.37
CA LYS A 39 15.25 7.28 -1.73
C LYS A 39 14.37 6.06 -2.01
N LYS A 40 14.45 5.50 -3.22
CA LYS A 40 13.77 4.22 -3.56
C LYS A 40 14.30 3.08 -2.68
N SER A 41 15.62 2.94 -2.58
CA SER A 41 16.25 1.90 -1.73
C SER A 41 15.85 2.03 -0.26
N GLU A 42 15.89 3.26 0.28
CA GLU A 42 15.44 3.54 1.65
C GLU A 42 13.96 3.19 1.84
N PHE A 43 13.09 3.57 0.90
CA PHE A 43 11.67 3.27 0.97
C PHE A 43 11.40 1.75 0.98
N TYR A 44 12.03 0.98 0.09
CA TYR A 44 11.88 -0.48 0.04
C TYR A 44 12.46 -1.18 1.27
N SER A 45 13.37 -0.55 2.00
CA SER A 45 13.92 -1.08 3.24
C SER A 45 13.02 -0.80 4.47
N ARG A 46 11.93 -0.04 4.31
CA ARG A 46 11.00 0.26 5.41
C ARG A 46 10.19 -0.98 5.76
N VAL A 47 10.10 -1.27 7.05
CA VAL A 47 9.20 -2.30 7.58
C VAL A 47 7.90 -1.63 7.99
N CYS A 48 6.80 -2.03 7.37
CA CYS A 48 5.46 -1.56 7.75
C CYS A 48 5.08 -2.09 9.13
N PHE A 49 4.28 -1.31 9.85
CA PHE A 49 3.65 -1.79 11.07
C PHE A 49 2.81 -3.03 10.77
N ALA A 50 2.96 -4.06 11.59
CA ALA A 50 2.14 -5.27 11.52
C ALA A 50 1.34 -5.37 12.81
N GLU A 51 0.02 -5.19 12.73
CA GLU A 51 -0.89 -5.22 13.87
C GLU A 51 -0.78 -6.53 14.64
N SER A 52 -0.69 -7.66 13.94
CA SER A 52 -0.51 -8.99 14.55
C SER A 52 0.69 -9.07 15.50
N LYS A 53 1.80 -8.38 15.18
CA LYS A 53 2.99 -8.31 16.04
C LYS A 53 2.80 -7.43 17.28
N ALA A 54 1.85 -6.50 17.24
CA ALA A 54 1.53 -5.63 18.36
C ALA A 54 0.47 -6.23 19.31
N VAL A 55 -0.41 -7.10 18.80
CA VAL A 55 -1.50 -7.73 19.58
C VAL A 55 -1.06 -9.03 20.28
N CYS A 56 0.02 -9.68 19.82
CA CYS A 56 0.54 -10.92 20.40
C CYS A 56 1.35 -10.69 21.71
N GLY A 57 0.68 -10.14 22.74
CA GLY A 57 1.10 -10.23 24.14
C GLY A 57 0.45 -11.39 24.89
N CYS A 58 -0.51 -12.08 24.26
CA CYS A 58 -1.23 -13.23 24.79
C CYS A 58 -1.14 -14.34 23.75
N GLY A 59 -0.28 -15.33 23.96
CA GLY A 59 0.08 -16.33 22.96
C GLY A 59 -1.11 -17.13 22.41
N CYS A 60 -1.63 -16.70 21.27
CA CYS A 60 -2.40 -17.54 20.37
C CYS A 60 -1.80 -17.39 18.96
N ASP A 61 -1.53 -18.55 18.36
CA ASP A 61 -0.68 -18.71 17.20
C ASP A 61 -1.20 -17.97 15.96
N ALA A 62 -0.22 -17.56 15.16
CA ALA A 62 -0.35 -16.79 13.94
C ALA A 62 -1.42 -17.35 12.99
N TYR A 63 -2.43 -16.53 12.69
CA TYR A 63 -3.10 -16.60 11.40
C TYR A 63 -2.34 -15.69 10.45
N GLU A 64 -1.75 -16.28 9.41
CA GLU A 64 -1.20 -15.56 8.26
C GLU A 64 -2.34 -14.79 7.59
N ILE A 65 -2.46 -13.50 7.91
CA ILE A 65 -3.29 -12.60 7.12
C ILE A 65 -2.40 -12.18 5.96
N ALA A 66 -2.66 -12.81 4.81
CA ALA A 66 -2.04 -12.51 3.53
C ALA A 66 -2.02 -10.99 3.30
N ALA A 67 -0.82 -10.44 3.19
CA ALA A 67 -0.60 -9.15 2.55
C ALA A 67 -0.61 -9.39 1.05
N GLU A 68 -1.79 -9.24 0.44
CA GLU A 68 -1.90 -8.90 -0.99
C GLU A 68 -1.83 -7.37 -1.15
#